data_AF-A0A3P7L1X6-F1
#
_entry.id   AF-A0A3P7L1X6-F1
#
_cell.length_a   1.000
_cell.length_b   1.000
_cell.length_c   1.000
_cell.angle_alpha   90.00
_cell.angle_beta   90.00
_cell.angle_gamma   90.00
#
_symmetry.space_group_name_H-M   'P 1'
#
loop_
_entity.id
_entity.type
_entity.pdbx_description
1 polymer ?
#
loop_
_entity_poly.entity_id
_entity_poly.type
_entity_poly.pdbx_seq_one_letter_code
_entity_poly.pdbx_strand_id
1 'polypeptide(L)' 'MLTCARNLRATIPGGNIDIAEHDSHMHLAFGEVYEFEEAIRKAREMTDASETLIIVTADHAHAVTLPGYLPVQKSLFSK' A
#
# COMPACT_ATOMS: atom_id res chain seq x y z
N MET A 1 4.33 1.97 -5.34
CA MET A 1 5.80 2.20 -5.40
C MET A 1 6.23 3.16 -4.30
N LEU A 2 7.21 2.78 -3.48
CA LEU A 2 7.84 3.65 -2.47
C LEU A 2 9.28 3.99 -2.89
N THR A 3 9.68 5.26 -2.77
CA THR A 3 11.07 5.66 -2.93
C THR A 3 11.57 6.50 -1.75
N CYS A 4 12.82 6.24 -1.34
CA CYS A 4 13.53 6.92 -0.27
C CYS A 4 14.66 7.78 -0.87
N ALA A 5 14.77 9.04 -0.45
CA ALA A 5 15.73 10.00 -0.98
C ALA A 5 16.49 10.77 0.12
N ARG A 6 17.74 10.37 0.33
CA ARG A 6 18.99 11.18 0.40
C ARG A 6 20.18 10.24 0.63
N ASN A 7 21.23 10.40 -0.18
CA ASN A 7 22.46 9.57 -0.27
C ASN A 7 22.30 8.07 -0.59
N LEU A 8 21.11 7.48 -0.48
CA LEU A 8 20.78 6.17 -1.03
C LEU A 8 19.39 6.23 -1.69
N ARG A 9 19.26 5.77 -2.93
CA ARG A 9 17.97 5.65 -3.63
C ARG A 9 17.52 4.20 -3.54
N ALA A 10 16.50 3.94 -2.73
CA ALA A 10 15.87 2.64 -2.63
C ALA A 10 14.45 2.71 -3.22
N THR A 11 14.04 1.63 -3.89
CA THR A 11 12.68 1.44 -4.41
C THR A 11 12.11 0.17 -3.80
N ILE A 12 10.92 0.29 -3.21
CA ILE A 12 10.18 -0.86 -2.67
C ILE A 12 8.89 -1.02 -3.50
N PRO A 13 8.81 -2.05 -4.38
CA PRO A 13 7.62 -2.32 -5.18
C PRO A 13 6.56 -3.08 -4.37
N GLY A 14 5.29 -2.74 -4.58
CA GLY A 14 4.12 -3.46 -4.07
C GLY A 14 3.30 -4.06 -5.21
N GLY A 15 3.98 -4.73 -6.16
CA GLY A 15 3.39 -5.12 -7.45
C GLY A 15 2.30 -6.18 -7.38
N ASN A 16 2.23 -6.96 -6.29
CA ASN A 16 1.18 -7.96 -6.12
C ASN A 16 -0.21 -7.33 -5.92
N ILE A 17 -0.28 -6.06 -5.50
CA ILE A 17 -1.53 -5.31 -5.40
C ILE A 17 -2.20 -5.27 -6.77
N ASP A 18 -1.44 -4.89 -7.82
CA ASP A 18 -1.90 -4.84 -9.21
C ASP A 18 -2.39 -6.19 -9.73
N ILE A 19 -1.63 -7.27 -9.46
CA ILE A 19 -2.00 -8.64 -9.86
C ILE A 19 -3.32 -9.06 -9.20
N ALA A 20 -3.45 -8.83 -7.89
CA ALA A 20 -4.67 -9.18 -7.17
C ALA A 20 -5.88 -8.35 -7.60
N GLU A 21 -5.69 -7.08 -7.97
CA GLU A 21 -6.75 -6.23 -8.52
C GLU A 21 -7.16 -6.64 -9.93
N HIS A 22 -6.21 -7.09 -10.78
CA HIS A 22 -6.51 -7.70 -12.08
C HIS A 22 -7.36 -8.96 -11.97
N ASP A 23 -7.09 -9.82 -10.98
CA ASP A 23 -7.84 -11.04 -10.71
C ASP A 23 -9.14 -10.79 -9.93
N SER A 24 -9.47 -9.53 -9.59
CA SER A 24 -10.60 -9.16 -8.75
C SER A 24 -10.60 -9.81 -7.36
N HIS A 25 -9.43 -10.19 -6.84
CA HIS A 25 -9.25 -10.80 -5.52
C HIS A 25 -8.98 -9.74 -4.46
N MET A 26 -10.00 -8.96 -4.11
CA MET A 26 -9.86 -7.81 -3.18
C MET A 26 -9.30 -8.21 -1.81
N HIS A 27 -9.66 -9.37 -1.25
CA HIS A 27 -9.10 -9.77 0.04
C HIS A 27 -7.57 -9.94 -0.01
N LEU A 28 -7.00 -10.37 -1.15
CA LEU A 28 -5.56 -10.46 -1.35
C LEU A 28 -4.98 -9.08 -1.61
N ALA A 29 -5.61 -8.28 -2.47
CA ALA A 29 -5.15 -6.92 -2.78
C ALA A 29 -4.99 -6.09 -1.50
N PHE A 30 -5.99 -6.10 -0.61
CA PHE A 30 -5.91 -5.40 0.67
C PHE A 30 -4.88 -6.01 1.64
N GLY A 31 -4.62 -7.31 1.56
CA GLY A 31 -3.52 -7.95 2.29
C GLY A 31 -2.15 -7.46 1.81
N GLU A 32 -1.93 -7.38 0.49
CA GLU A 32 -0.69 -6.86 -0.08
C GLU A 32 -0.51 -5.35 0.19
N VAL A 33 -1.60 -4.58 0.22
CA VAL A 33 -1.60 -3.18 0.67
C VAL A 33 -1.13 -3.07 2.13
N TYR A 34 -1.59 -3.97 3.01
CA TYR A 34 -1.17 -4.01 4.40
C TYR A 34 0.32 -4.33 4.54
N GLU A 35 0.83 -5.34 3.83
CA GLU A 35 2.27 -5.65 3.83
C GLU A 35 3.12 -4.49 3.28
N PHE A 36 2.61 -3.77 2.28
CA PHE A 36 3.27 -2.58 1.76
C PHE A 36 3.29 -1.42 2.79
N GLU A 37 2.23 -1.26 3.58
CA GLU A 37 2.20 -0.32 4.70
C GLU A 37 3.21 -0.68 5.79
N GLU A 38 3.32 -1.97 6.13
CA GLU A 38 4.32 -2.45 7.09
C GLU A 38 5.76 -2.20 6.60
N ALA A 39 6.02 -2.32 5.30
CA ALA A 39 7.30 -1.95 4.70
C ALA A 39 7.59 -0.44 4.81
N ILE A 40 6.57 0.40 4.62
CA ILE A 40 6.68 1.86 4.83
C ILE A 40 6.95 2.17 6.31
N ARG A 41 6.23 1.53 7.23
CA ARG A 41 6.44 1.67 8.68
C ARG A 41 7.88 1.29 9.04
N LYS A 42 8.37 0.17 8.51
CA LYS A 42 9.74 -0.27 8.76
C LYS A 42 10.77 0.70 8.20
N ALA A 43 10.56 1.23 7.00
CA ALA A 43 11.43 2.24 6.42
C ALA A 43 11.50 3.51 7.29
N ARG A 44 10.37 3.96 7.84
CA ARG A 44 10.31 5.10 8.77
C ARG A 44 11.05 4.85 10.08
N GLU A 45 10.99 3.64 10.62
CA GLU A 45 11.73 3.26 11.83
C GLU A 45 13.25 3.19 11.61
N MET A 46 13.67 2.91 10.37
CA MET A 46 15.08 2.73 10.00
C MET A 46 15.75 4.02 9.49
N THR A 47 15.00 5.12 9.35
CA THR A 47 15.49 6.36 8.74
C THR A 47 15.23 7.59 9.61
N ASP A 48 16.07 8.60 9.50
CA ASP A 48 15.87 9.90 10.14
C ASP A 48 15.04 10.81 9.22
N ALA A 49 13.87 11.25 9.69
CA ALA A 49 12.97 12.11 8.93
C ALA A 49 13.56 13.49 8.59
N SER A 50 14.54 13.98 9.36
CA SER A 50 15.25 15.24 9.07
C SER A 50 16.21 15.09 7.90
N GLU A 51 16.66 13.87 7.62
CA GLU A 51 17.63 13.53 6.59
C GLU A 51 17.04 12.70 5.44
N THR A 52 15.82 12.18 5.57
CA THR A 52 15.24 11.23 4.60
C THR A 52 13.86 11.66 4.13
N LEU A 53 13.68 11.79 2.81
CA LEU A 53 12.37 11.97 2.18
C LEU A 53 11.81 10.61 1.73
N ILE A 54 10.64 10.24 2.23
CA ILE A 54 9.90 9.04 1.84
C ILE A 54 8.71 9.47 0.98
N ILE A 55 8.65 9.00 -0.27
CA ILE A 55 7.54 9.26 -1.20
C ILE A 55 6.84 7.94 -1.51
N VAL A 56 5.53 7.88 -1.23
CA VAL A 56 4.65 6.76 -1.55
C VAL A 56 3.72 7.19 -2.68
N THR A 57 3.66 6.41 -3.76
CA THR A 57 2.73 6.66 -4.87
C THR A 57 2.26 5.35 -5.49
N ALA A 58 1.16 5.40 -6.23
CA ALA A 58 0.82 4.40 -7.24
C ALA A 58 1.32 4.86 -8.61
N ASP A 59 1.55 3.91 -9.51
CA ASP A 59 1.81 4.13 -10.93
C ASP A 59 0.50 4.28 -11.73
N HIS A 60 -0.54 3.53 -11.34
CA HIS A 60 -1.92 3.70 -11.81
C HIS A 60 -2.94 3.21 -10.76
N ALA A 61 -4.22 3.21 -11.13
CA ALA A 61 -5.31 2.69 -10.31
C ALA A 61 -6.14 1.68 -11.11
N HIS A 62 -6.93 0.87 -10.42
CA HIS A 62 -7.91 -0.03 -11.02
C HIS A 62 -9.34 0.45 -10.76
N ALA A 63 -10.30 -0.17 -11.42
CA ALA A 63 -11.72 0.14 -11.30
C ALA A 63 -12.35 -0.41 -9.99
N VAL A 64 -11.68 -0.23 -8.85
CA VAL A 64 -12.18 -0.64 -7.54
C VAL A 64 -13.21 0.37 -7.04
N THR A 65 -14.35 -0.11 -6.55
CA THR A 65 -15.39 0.72 -5.94
C THR A 65 -15.82 0.15 -4.60
N LEU A 66 -16.02 1.01 -3.59
CA LEU A 66 -16.61 0.65 -2.31
C LEU A 66 -18.08 1.11 -2.29
N PRO A 67 -19.06 0.20 -2.39
CA PRO A 67 -20.46 0.57 -2.38
C PRO A 67 -20.90 1.12 -1.02
N GLY A 68 -21.87 2.05 -1.04
CA GLY A 68 -22.38 2.72 0.16
C GLY A 68 -23.40 1.90 0.95
N TYR A 69 -23.95 2.54 1.99
CA TYR A 69 -24.97 2.01 2.92
C TYR A 69 -24.55 0.81 3.78
N LEU A 70 -23.25 0.61 3.98
CA LEU A 70 -22.73 -0.36 4.93
C LEU A 70 -22.75 0.24 6.35
N PRO A 71 -23.21 -0.51 7.37
CA PRO A 71 -23.04 -0.09 8.76
C PRO A 71 -21.54 -0.01 9.10
N VAL A 72 -21.18 0.79 10.11
CA VAL A 72 -19.81 0.78 10.63
C VAL A 72 -19.48 -0.63 11.11
N GLN A 73 -18.53 -1.25 10.44
CA GLN A 73 -18.16 -2.65 10.64
C GLN A 73 -16.67 -2.76 10.92
N LYS A 74 -16.29 -3.81 11.66
CA LYS A 74 -14.89 -4.09 12.00
C LYS A 74 -14.08 -4.64 10.82
N SER A 75 -14.74 -5.12 9.77
CA SER A 75 -14.08 -5.72 8.62
C SER A 75 -14.83 -5.36 7.34
N LEU A 76 -14.10 -5.10 6.26
CA LEU A 76 -14.64 -4.90 4.92
C LEU A 76 -15.07 -6.22 4.25
N PHE A 77 -14.60 -7.36 4.77
CA PHE A 77 -14.84 -8.70 4.20
C PHE A 77 -15.71 -9.59 5.09
N SER A 78 -16.18 -9.08 6.24
CA SER A 78 -17.17 -9.81 7.03
C SER A 78 -18.46 -9.92 6.23
N LYS A 79 -19.01 -11.14 6.15
CA LYS A 79 -20.41 -11.34 5.77
C LYS A 79 -21.33 -10.89 6.89
#